data_AF-A0A7Y5SAT1-F1
#
_entry.id   AF-A0A7Y5SAT1-F1
#
_cell.length_a   1.000
_cell.length_b   1.000
_cell.length_c   1.000
_cell.angle_alpha   90.00
_cell.angle_beta   90.00
_cell.angle_gamma   90.00
#
_symmetry.space_group_name_H-M   'P 1'
#
loop_
_entity.id
_entity.type
_entity.pdbx_description
1 polymer ?
#
loop_
_entity_poly.entity_id
_entity_poly.type
_entity_poly.pdbx_seq_one_letter_code
_entity_poly.pdbx_strand_id
1 'polypeptide(L)'
;MAHFPPNCCTLARTLAERVDAAVPGRRRVVCKRFAPAGVCLRTMLHTVARDVVQEARERDLPSGLAQRVPTCRRRGAPMKWDVEGTEYDRTRFGDLDPHEILYEFDGPRIFDTIGPAGDQFLAYLCDGDEAHNRYVVVPSGPELISGLRAGTIAVRDALNQPWTWLVDQTHDGEIDRVMKIDFRKMPEDVIPRKGALLWPSLRPLLSVRMVGQGLEAGHVPASVIRRAVDGATSALKTLAEWALHVTPSEGRPSDWLRRYYDLPAQRIAFASFEVAFAAPAPPPQGTLFPGEEQALDKMGGVIQAAISWAESHIESELPSEETSRVALEALSRLTPPKHGLVTEVHIGGRLVGASTQPRVLTRSASDRVQRALRKMNADVRPVKLTGKIREIDKDKLTLILRDEQGKDIAWCIFPESLYDEALAAFDSDELTTVLGHESMSRGIVDLVSIGRESLIAGW
;
A
#
# COMPACT_ATOMS: atom_id res chain seq x y z
N MET A 1 -17.98 -36.19 0.57
CA MET A 1 -18.93 -35.31 1.26
C MET A 1 -18.30 -34.87 2.58
N ALA A 2 -17.65 -33.70 2.57
CA ALA A 2 -17.05 -33.13 3.77
C ALA A 2 -18.06 -32.17 4.42
N HIS A 3 -18.41 -32.43 5.68
CA HIS A 3 -19.22 -31.51 6.47
C HIS A 3 -18.41 -30.26 6.79
N PHE A 4 -18.75 -29.15 6.15
CA PHE A 4 -18.29 -27.83 6.58
C PHE A 4 -19.02 -27.44 7.88
N PRO A 5 -18.33 -26.82 8.86
CA PRO A 5 -19.00 -26.24 10.01
C PRO A 5 -19.87 -25.05 9.57
N PRO A 6 -20.96 -24.74 10.29
CA PRO A 6 -21.88 -23.67 9.90
C PRO A 6 -21.17 -22.31 9.89
N ASN A 7 -21.45 -21.52 8.84
CA ASN A 7 -20.96 -20.14 8.68
C ASN A 7 -21.24 -19.29 9.92
N CYS A 8 -20.31 -18.39 10.27
CA CYS A 8 -20.34 -17.56 11.48
C CYS A 8 -21.63 -16.75 11.69
N CYS A 9 -22.34 -16.40 10.61
CA CYS A 9 -23.64 -15.73 10.68
C CYS A 9 -24.74 -16.61 11.31
N THR A 10 -24.66 -17.94 11.15
CA THR A 10 -25.66 -18.88 11.65
C THR A 10 -25.56 -19.00 13.17
N LEU A 11 -24.34 -19.05 13.72
CA LEU A 11 -24.10 -19.19 15.16
C LEU A 11 -24.50 -17.92 15.95
N ALA A 12 -24.19 -16.74 15.41
CA ALA A 12 -24.60 -15.46 16.00
C ALA A 12 -26.14 -15.29 15.99
N ARG A 13 -26.78 -15.75 14.90
CA ARG A 13 -28.25 -15.73 14.77
C ARG A 13 -28.92 -16.69 15.75
N THR A 14 -28.41 -17.91 15.93
CA THR A 14 -28.95 -18.87 16.89
C THR A 14 -28.80 -18.37 18.34
N LEU A 15 -27.72 -17.64 18.65
CA LEU A 15 -27.53 -17.06 19.97
C LEU A 15 -28.52 -15.91 20.23
N ALA A 16 -28.72 -15.03 19.25
CA ALA A 16 -29.69 -13.93 19.34
C ALA A 16 -31.14 -14.46 19.46
N GLU A 17 -31.50 -15.48 18.70
CA GLU A 17 -32.83 -16.13 18.76
C GLU A 17 -33.08 -16.78 20.13
N ARG A 18 -32.05 -17.35 20.77
CA ARG A 18 -32.16 -17.92 22.13
C ARG A 18 -32.30 -16.87 23.22
N VAL A 19 -31.67 -15.70 23.06
CA VAL A 19 -31.82 -14.57 23.99
C VAL A 19 -33.20 -13.94 23.87
N ASP A 20 -33.71 -13.74 22.65
CA ASP A 20 -35.06 -13.22 22.41
C ASP A 20 -36.16 -14.15 22.92
N ALA A 21 -35.97 -15.48 22.81
CA ALA A 21 -36.92 -16.46 23.34
C ALA A 21 -36.97 -16.48 24.89
N ALA A 22 -35.89 -16.10 25.56
CA ALA A 22 -35.81 -16.10 27.02
C ALA A 22 -36.46 -14.87 27.67
N VAL A 23 -36.64 -13.77 26.94
CA VAL A 23 -37.21 -12.51 27.47
C VAL A 23 -38.15 -11.85 26.44
N PRO A 24 -39.39 -12.34 26.28
CA PRO A 24 -40.33 -11.78 25.30
C PRO A 24 -40.77 -10.36 25.69
N GLY A 25 -40.55 -9.38 24.78
CA GLY A 25 -41.04 -8.00 24.92
C GLY A 25 -40.02 -6.87 24.74
N ARG A 26 -38.73 -7.15 24.44
CA ARG A 26 -37.75 -6.07 24.16
C ARG A 26 -37.86 -5.54 22.72
N ARG A 27 -37.69 -4.21 22.58
CA ARG A 27 -37.44 -3.58 21.27
C ARG A 27 -36.11 -4.08 20.72
N ARG A 28 -36.09 -4.52 19.45
CA ARG A 28 -34.88 -4.92 18.71
C ARG A 28 -33.77 -3.90 18.92
N VAL A 29 -32.69 -4.32 19.58
CA VAL A 29 -31.42 -3.57 19.56
C VAL A 29 -30.84 -3.77 18.18
N VAL A 30 -31.09 -2.82 17.27
CA VAL A 30 -30.38 -2.76 15.99
C VAL A 30 -28.94 -2.38 16.32
N CYS A 31 -28.02 -3.33 16.22
CA CYS A 31 -26.59 -3.09 16.37
C CYS A 31 -26.11 -2.23 15.18
N LYS A 32 -26.27 -0.90 15.30
CA LYS A 32 -25.90 0.10 14.27
C LYS A 32 -24.45 0.57 14.36
N ARG A 33 -23.59 -0.07 15.16
CA ARG A 33 -22.16 0.25 15.21
C ARG A 33 -21.36 -0.85 14.53
N PHE A 34 -20.90 -0.58 13.32
CA PHE A 34 -19.77 -1.28 12.74
C PHE A 34 -18.57 -1.07 13.69
N ALA A 35 -18.07 -2.16 14.26
CA ALA A 35 -16.77 -2.14 14.93
C ALA A 35 -15.69 -1.97 13.85
N PRO A 36 -14.61 -1.20 14.10
CA PRO A 36 -13.47 -1.16 13.20
C PRO A 36 -12.87 -2.58 13.09
N ALA A 37 -12.38 -2.92 11.89
CA ALA A 37 -11.75 -4.20 11.62
C ALA A 37 -10.60 -4.45 12.62
N GLY A 38 -10.72 -5.48 13.47
CA GLY A 38 -9.68 -5.86 14.42
C GLY A 38 -10.16 -6.38 15.78
N VAL A 39 -11.44 -6.19 16.15
CA VAL A 39 -11.96 -6.74 17.42
C VAL A 39 -12.28 -8.23 17.24
N CYS A 40 -11.56 -9.10 17.95
CA CYS A 40 -11.81 -10.53 17.96
C CYS A 40 -13.23 -10.83 18.50
N LEU A 41 -13.98 -11.72 17.84
CA LEU A 41 -15.33 -12.15 18.23
C LEU A 41 -15.38 -12.65 19.69
N ARG A 42 -14.25 -13.17 20.18
CA ARG A 42 -14.08 -13.64 21.56
C ARG A 42 -14.22 -12.51 22.58
N THR A 43 -13.72 -11.31 22.27
CA THR A 43 -13.81 -10.13 23.13
C THR A 43 -15.25 -9.61 23.15
N MET A 44 -15.94 -9.57 22.00
CA MET A 44 -17.36 -9.20 21.95
C MET A 44 -18.24 -10.17 22.77
N LEU A 45 -18.02 -11.48 22.65
CA LEU A 45 -18.78 -12.47 23.41
C LEU A 45 -18.52 -12.37 24.93
N HIS A 46 -17.29 -12.02 25.32
CA HIS A 46 -16.95 -11.84 26.73
C HIS A 46 -17.58 -10.57 27.32
N THR A 47 -17.60 -9.47 26.57
CA THR A 47 -18.26 -8.22 26.99
C THR A 47 -19.78 -8.40 27.07
N VAL A 48 -20.40 -9.01 26.06
CA VAL A 48 -21.84 -9.29 26.05
C VAL A 48 -22.23 -10.23 27.20
N ALA A 49 -21.43 -11.27 27.50
CA ALA A 49 -21.69 -12.15 28.63
C ALA A 49 -21.59 -11.41 29.98
N ARG A 50 -20.64 -10.46 30.11
CA ARG A 50 -20.46 -9.65 31.32
C ARG A 50 -21.63 -8.69 31.53
N ASP A 51 -22.08 -8.03 30.46
CA ASP A 51 -23.21 -7.10 30.48
C ASP A 51 -24.53 -7.82 30.82
N VAL A 52 -24.74 -9.03 30.28
CA VAL A 52 -25.92 -9.87 30.59
C VAL A 52 -25.92 -10.32 32.06
N VAL A 53 -24.76 -10.68 32.62
CA VAL A 53 -24.64 -11.07 34.03
C VAL A 53 -24.84 -9.88 34.96
N GLN A 54 -24.35 -8.70 34.58
CA GLN A 54 -24.54 -7.48 35.36
C GLN A 54 -26.00 -6.99 35.33
N GLU A 55 -26.64 -7.02 34.17
CA GLU A 55 -28.06 -6.69 34.02
C GLU A 55 -28.98 -7.69 34.76
N ALA A 56 -28.58 -8.97 34.86
CA ALA A 56 -29.29 -9.97 35.66
C ALA A 56 -29.17 -9.74 37.17
N ARG A 57 -28.03 -9.22 37.65
CA ARG A 57 -27.82 -8.85 39.06
C ARG A 57 -28.63 -7.61 39.47
N GLU A 58 -28.74 -6.62 38.59
CA GLU A 58 -29.47 -5.38 38.87
C GLU A 58 -30.99 -5.57 38.93
N ARG A 59 -31.52 -6.69 38.42
CA ARG A 59 -32.96 -6.98 38.35
C ARG A 59 -33.49 -7.97 39.38
N ASP A 60 -32.68 -8.35 40.37
CA ASP A 60 -33.08 -9.24 41.48
C ASP A 60 -33.78 -10.54 41.00
N LEU A 61 -33.35 -11.07 39.85
CA LEU A 61 -33.87 -12.32 39.31
C LEU A 61 -33.43 -13.50 40.20
N PRO A 62 -34.31 -14.50 40.42
CA PRO A 62 -34.02 -15.61 41.33
C PRO A 62 -32.72 -16.32 40.94
N SER A 63 -31.85 -16.47 41.94
CA SER A 63 -30.43 -16.89 41.90
C SER A 63 -30.14 -18.27 41.29
N GLY A 64 -31.14 -18.97 40.77
CA GLY A 64 -31.03 -20.29 40.13
C GLY A 64 -30.32 -20.30 38.78
N LEU A 65 -30.12 -19.15 38.13
CA LEU A 65 -29.35 -19.04 36.87
C LEU A 65 -27.88 -18.65 37.08
N ALA A 66 -27.46 -18.28 38.30
CA ALA A 66 -26.11 -17.83 38.60
C ALA A 66 -25.12 -18.96 38.95
N GLN A 67 -25.57 -20.21 39.13
CA GLN A 67 -24.72 -21.34 39.56
C GLN A 67 -24.27 -22.28 38.43
N ARG A 68 -24.51 -21.94 37.17
CA ARG A 68 -23.97 -22.69 36.02
C ARG A 68 -23.41 -21.75 34.96
N VAL A 69 -22.51 -20.86 35.35
CA VAL A 69 -21.44 -20.51 34.42
C VAL A 69 -20.45 -21.66 34.54
N PRO A 70 -20.33 -22.57 33.55
CA PRO A 70 -19.24 -23.52 33.56
C PRO A 70 -17.97 -22.66 33.58
N THR A 71 -17.27 -22.65 34.72
CA THR A 71 -15.88 -22.24 34.72
C THR A 71 -15.22 -23.22 33.77
N CYS A 72 -14.96 -22.74 32.56
CA CYS A 72 -14.14 -23.45 31.60
C CYS A 72 -12.74 -23.48 32.24
N ARG A 73 -12.52 -24.41 33.17
CA ARG A 73 -11.20 -24.90 33.51
C ARG A 73 -10.67 -25.46 32.20
N ARG A 74 -10.00 -24.61 31.44
CA ARG A 74 -9.06 -25.06 30.42
C ARG A 74 -8.17 -26.06 31.17
N ARG A 75 -8.12 -27.28 30.69
CA ARG A 75 -6.91 -28.08 30.89
C ARG A 75 -5.93 -27.42 29.95
N GLY A 76 -4.85 -26.85 30.48
CA GLY A 76 -3.79 -26.26 29.68
C GLY A 76 -3.40 -27.25 28.60
N ALA A 77 -3.62 -26.86 27.35
CA ALA A 77 -3.06 -27.63 26.26
C ALA A 77 -1.53 -27.50 26.43
N PRO A 78 -0.79 -28.61 26.52
CA PRO A 78 0.66 -28.54 26.60
C PRO A 78 1.20 -27.74 25.41
N MET A 79 2.32 -27.05 25.59
CA MET A 79 3.02 -26.36 24.50
C MET A 79 3.11 -27.28 23.29
N LYS A 80 2.61 -26.78 22.16
CA LYS A 80 2.27 -27.65 21.03
C LYS A 80 3.47 -28.06 20.19
N TRP A 81 4.65 -27.54 20.49
CA TRP A 81 5.84 -27.69 19.66
C TRP A 81 7.13 -27.64 20.49
N ASP A 82 8.13 -28.33 19.97
CA ASP A 82 9.50 -28.33 20.48
C ASP A 82 10.47 -28.14 19.30
N VAL A 83 11.63 -27.55 19.56
CA VAL A 83 12.66 -27.30 18.55
C VAL A 83 14.00 -27.78 19.12
N GLU A 84 14.75 -28.51 18.31
CA GLU A 84 16.11 -28.91 18.68
C GLU A 84 16.97 -27.69 18.99
N GLY A 85 17.49 -27.63 20.20
CA GLY A 85 18.37 -26.57 20.68
C GLY A 85 19.45 -27.09 21.61
N THR A 86 20.42 -26.23 21.93
CA THR A 86 21.41 -26.48 22.98
C THR A 86 21.04 -25.65 24.19
N GLU A 87 21.01 -26.28 25.37
CA GLU A 87 20.76 -25.57 26.62
C GLU A 87 21.79 -24.45 26.82
N TYR A 88 21.34 -23.34 27.38
CA TYR A 88 22.14 -22.14 27.55
C TYR A 88 21.95 -21.56 28.95
N ASP A 89 22.92 -20.79 29.42
CA ASP A 89 22.88 -20.20 30.76
C ASP A 89 21.73 -19.20 30.89
N ARG A 90 20.82 -19.49 31.83
CA ARG A 90 19.65 -18.64 32.15
C ARG A 90 20.03 -17.29 32.75
N THR A 91 21.15 -17.21 33.47
CA THR A 91 21.53 -15.99 34.20
C THR A 91 21.85 -14.82 33.28
N ARG A 92 22.09 -15.09 31.99
CA ARG A 92 22.35 -14.06 30.98
C ARG A 92 21.17 -13.10 30.75
N PHE A 93 19.93 -13.56 30.95
CA PHE A 93 18.74 -12.82 30.56
C PHE A 93 18.03 -12.11 31.72
N GLY A 94 18.46 -12.37 32.97
CA GLY A 94 17.80 -11.82 34.17
C GLY A 94 16.35 -12.31 34.26
N ASP A 95 15.42 -11.40 34.52
CA ASP A 95 13.98 -11.68 34.60
C ASP A 95 13.24 -11.26 33.32
N LEU A 96 13.95 -10.96 32.23
CA LEU A 96 13.38 -10.44 30.97
C LEU A 96 12.41 -9.25 31.16
N ASP A 97 12.62 -8.43 32.19
CA ASP A 97 11.76 -7.26 32.43
C ASP A 97 11.78 -6.31 31.22
N PRO A 98 10.61 -5.90 30.70
CA PRO A 98 10.57 -4.97 29.58
C PRO A 98 11.21 -3.65 29.95
N HIS A 99 12.29 -3.29 29.26
CA HIS A 99 12.87 -1.95 29.34
C HIS A 99 12.02 -0.98 28.51
N GLU A 100 11.62 -1.39 27.30
CA GLU A 100 10.68 -0.68 26.45
C GLU A 100 9.73 -1.63 25.71
N ILE A 101 8.43 -1.39 25.82
CA ILE A 101 7.41 -2.18 25.12
C ILE A 101 7.21 -1.60 23.70
N LEU A 102 7.54 -2.38 22.68
CA LEU A 102 7.40 -1.99 21.27
C LEU A 102 6.03 -2.34 20.70
N TYR A 103 5.40 -3.40 21.22
CA TYR A 103 4.06 -3.83 20.85
C TYR A 103 3.39 -4.55 22.03
N GLU A 104 2.16 -4.13 22.35
CA GLU A 104 1.38 -4.63 23.47
C GLU A 104 0.01 -5.12 22.99
N PHE A 105 -0.36 -6.34 23.41
CA PHE A 105 -1.71 -6.88 23.20
C PHE A 105 -1.99 -7.95 24.25
N ASP A 106 -2.86 -7.65 25.21
CA ASP A 106 -3.05 -8.48 26.41
C ASP A 106 -1.71 -8.74 27.14
N GLY A 107 -0.89 -7.69 27.26
CA GLY A 107 0.48 -7.73 27.79
C GLY A 107 1.57 -7.53 26.73
N PRO A 108 2.84 -7.40 27.15
CA PRO A 108 3.99 -7.18 26.26
C PRO A 108 4.16 -8.34 25.28
N ARG A 109 4.08 -8.05 23.98
CA ARG A 109 4.26 -9.06 22.92
C ARG A 109 5.61 -8.94 22.24
N ILE A 110 6.06 -7.71 22.02
CA ILE A 110 7.39 -7.40 21.51
C ILE A 110 7.94 -6.28 22.37
N PHE A 111 9.10 -6.49 22.97
CA PHE A 111 9.74 -5.49 23.82
C PHE A 111 11.26 -5.63 23.75
N ASP A 112 11.95 -4.53 24.05
CA ASP A 112 13.35 -4.57 24.38
C ASP A 112 13.57 -4.80 25.87
N THR A 113 14.69 -5.41 26.22
CA THR A 113 15.09 -5.67 27.59
C THR A 113 16.60 -5.57 27.71
N ILE A 114 17.09 -5.33 28.93
CA ILE A 114 18.51 -5.20 29.25
C ILE A 114 18.86 -6.32 30.21
N GLY A 115 19.74 -7.23 29.79
CA GLY A 115 20.21 -8.31 30.64
C GLY A 115 21.11 -7.79 31.78
N PRO A 116 21.43 -8.63 32.79
CA PRO A 116 22.23 -8.22 33.96
C PRO A 116 23.63 -7.70 33.61
N ALA A 117 24.18 -8.12 32.47
CA ALA A 117 25.48 -7.66 31.97
C ALA A 117 25.41 -6.34 31.17
N GLY A 118 24.23 -5.74 30.99
CA GLY A 118 24.00 -4.57 30.16
C GLY A 118 23.77 -4.87 28.67
N ASP A 119 23.77 -6.15 28.27
CA ASP A 119 23.44 -6.57 26.91
C ASP A 119 21.97 -6.23 26.60
N GLN A 120 21.71 -5.61 25.44
CA GLN A 120 20.34 -5.32 24.98
C GLN A 120 19.80 -6.50 24.15
N PHE A 121 18.55 -6.88 24.43
CA PHE A 121 17.87 -7.95 23.72
C PHE A 121 16.50 -7.48 23.19
N LEU A 122 16.04 -8.11 22.11
CA LEU A 122 14.67 -8.02 21.62
C LEU A 122 13.97 -9.33 21.95
N ALA A 123 12.86 -9.25 22.68
CA ALA A 123 12.02 -10.39 23.03
C ALA A 123 10.69 -10.35 22.25
N TYR A 124 10.26 -11.51 21.75
CA TYR A 124 8.98 -11.71 21.08
C TYR A 124 8.24 -12.90 21.69
N LEU A 125 7.04 -12.66 22.23
CA LEU A 125 6.16 -13.70 22.78
C LEU A 125 5.58 -14.54 21.64
N CYS A 126 6.13 -15.73 21.41
CA CYS A 126 5.72 -16.61 20.31
C CYS A 126 4.65 -17.62 20.72
N ASP A 127 4.63 -18.06 21.98
CA ASP A 127 3.63 -19.01 22.50
C ASP A 127 3.49 -18.88 24.01
N GLY A 128 2.43 -19.43 24.59
CA GLY A 128 2.24 -19.46 26.04
C GLY A 128 1.18 -20.48 26.46
N ASP A 129 1.39 -21.08 27.63
CA ASP A 129 0.47 -22.03 28.24
C ASP A 129 -0.05 -21.55 29.60
N GLU A 130 -0.43 -22.45 30.50
CA GLU A 130 -0.96 -22.07 31.83
C GLU A 130 0.14 -21.75 32.84
N ALA A 131 1.38 -22.17 32.59
CA ALA A 131 2.51 -22.01 33.49
C ALA A 131 3.59 -21.08 32.92
N HIS A 132 3.78 -21.07 31.59
CA HIS A 132 4.89 -20.40 30.95
C HIS A 132 4.47 -19.54 29.76
N ASN A 133 5.20 -18.43 29.60
CA ASN A 133 5.33 -17.69 28.36
C ASN A 133 6.64 -18.09 27.67
N ARG A 134 6.59 -18.39 26.38
CA ARG A 134 7.79 -18.67 25.57
C ARG A 134 8.13 -17.50 24.68
N TYR A 135 9.33 -16.99 24.85
CA TYR A 135 9.87 -15.87 24.10
C TYR A 135 10.94 -16.32 23.11
N VAL A 136 10.93 -15.76 21.91
CA VAL A 136 12.10 -15.71 21.04
C VAL A 136 12.90 -14.48 21.44
N VAL A 137 14.15 -14.68 21.85
CA VAL A 137 15.05 -13.62 22.29
C VAL A 137 16.24 -13.57 21.35
N VAL A 138 16.60 -12.36 20.89
CA VAL A 138 17.77 -12.12 20.04
C VAL A 138 18.57 -10.92 20.56
N PRO A 139 19.89 -10.85 20.33
CA PRO A 139 20.65 -9.63 20.59
C PRO A 139 20.07 -8.48 19.79
N SER A 140 19.96 -7.31 20.41
CA SER A 140 19.46 -6.10 19.77
C SER A 140 20.39 -4.92 20.06
N GLY A 141 20.09 -3.80 19.42
CA GLY A 141 20.78 -2.54 19.63
C GLY A 141 19.93 -1.38 19.14
N PRO A 142 20.34 -0.12 19.42
CA PRO A 142 19.54 1.06 19.12
C PRO A 142 19.11 1.16 17.65
N GLU A 143 19.98 0.75 16.71
CA GLU A 143 19.69 0.78 15.27
C GLU A 143 18.58 -0.19 14.88
N LEU A 144 18.59 -1.41 15.42
CA LEU A 144 17.57 -2.43 15.14
C LEU A 144 16.21 -2.00 15.70
N ILE A 145 16.19 -1.47 16.93
CA ILE A 145 14.97 -0.97 17.56
C ILE A 145 14.42 0.24 16.80
N SER A 146 15.28 1.19 16.42
CA SER A 146 14.89 2.34 15.60
C SER A 146 14.34 1.91 14.23
N GLY A 147 14.97 0.92 13.60
CA GLY A 147 14.51 0.37 12.32
C GLY A 147 13.15 -0.32 12.41
N LEU A 148 12.87 -1.04 13.51
CA LEU A 148 11.54 -1.59 13.77
C LEU A 148 10.48 -0.49 13.94
N ARG A 149 10.77 0.58 14.69
CA ARG A 149 9.86 1.72 14.89
C ARG A 149 9.60 2.50 13.62
N ALA A 150 10.62 2.69 12.80
CA ALA A 150 10.51 3.35 11.50
C ALA A 150 9.89 2.44 10.42
N GLY A 151 9.71 1.14 10.71
CA GLY A 151 9.22 0.16 9.75
C GLY A 151 10.17 -0.10 8.59
N THR A 152 11.46 0.19 8.76
CA THR A 152 12.50 -0.11 7.76
C THR A 152 12.94 -1.58 7.86
N ILE A 153 12.77 -2.19 9.04
CA ILE A 153 13.02 -3.61 9.32
C ILE A 153 11.70 -4.29 9.70
N ALA A 154 11.43 -5.47 9.14
CA ALA A 154 10.29 -6.29 9.55
C ALA A 154 10.62 -7.08 10.83
N VAL A 155 9.61 -7.36 11.66
CA VAL A 155 9.80 -8.06 12.94
C VAL A 155 10.48 -9.41 12.74
N ARG A 156 10.06 -10.18 11.73
CA ARG A 156 10.68 -11.47 11.42
C ARG A 156 12.16 -11.34 11.03
N ASP A 157 12.51 -10.30 10.28
CA ASP A 157 13.88 -10.07 9.83
C ASP A 157 14.76 -9.64 11.01
N ALA A 158 14.22 -8.83 11.93
CA ALA A 158 14.88 -8.47 13.18
C ALA A 158 15.14 -9.69 14.08
N LEU A 159 14.23 -10.66 14.13
CA LEU A 159 14.37 -11.90 14.90
C LEU A 159 15.28 -12.96 14.23
N ASN A 160 15.55 -12.84 12.93
CA ASN A 160 16.39 -13.79 12.20
C ASN A 160 17.88 -13.48 12.39
N GLN A 161 18.36 -13.57 13.64
CA GLN A 161 19.75 -13.30 14.00
C GLN A 161 20.57 -14.60 14.13
N PRO A 162 21.90 -14.55 13.92
CA PRO A 162 22.76 -15.71 14.12
C PRO A 162 22.71 -16.29 15.55
N TRP A 163 22.42 -15.43 16.53
CA TRP A 163 22.18 -15.82 17.91
C TRP A 163 20.71 -15.63 18.23
N THR A 164 20.00 -16.73 18.40
CA THR A 164 18.58 -16.76 18.75
C THR A 164 18.36 -17.75 19.87
N TRP A 165 17.57 -17.36 20.87
CA TRP A 165 17.23 -18.20 22.00
C TRP A 165 15.71 -18.33 22.15
N LEU A 166 15.28 -19.49 22.63
CA LEU A 166 13.96 -19.67 23.23
C LEU A 166 14.11 -19.56 24.74
N VAL A 167 13.29 -18.71 25.35
CA VAL A 167 13.25 -18.51 26.79
C VAL A 167 11.85 -18.84 27.29
N ASP A 168 11.76 -19.86 28.15
CA ASP A 168 10.53 -20.21 28.85
C ASP A 168 10.55 -19.49 30.20
N GLN A 169 9.60 -18.58 30.40
CA GLN A 169 9.46 -17.76 31.59
C GLN A 169 8.14 -18.11 32.28
N THR A 170 8.17 -18.34 33.58
CA THR A 170 6.94 -18.54 34.36
C THR A 170 6.13 -17.24 34.41
N HIS A 171 4.84 -17.35 34.75
CA HIS A 171 4.00 -16.15 34.95
C HIS A 171 4.45 -15.25 36.11
N ASP A 172 5.29 -15.76 37.02
CA ASP A 172 5.88 -15.00 38.12
C ASP A 172 7.17 -14.26 37.70
N GLY A 173 7.59 -14.40 36.45
CA GLY A 173 8.76 -13.74 35.87
C GLY A 173 10.05 -14.57 35.91
N GLU A 174 10.06 -15.71 36.59
CA GLU A 174 11.25 -16.56 36.70
C GLU A 174 11.54 -17.30 35.38
N ILE A 175 12.80 -17.26 34.92
CA ILE A 175 13.23 -18.04 33.76
C ILE A 175 13.46 -19.50 34.16
N ASP A 176 12.65 -20.40 33.60
CA ASP A 176 12.76 -21.84 33.81
C ASP A 176 13.81 -22.46 32.87
N ARG A 177 13.72 -22.14 31.56
CA ARG A 177 14.55 -22.78 30.53
C ARG A 177 15.03 -21.79 29.48
N VAL A 178 16.28 -21.96 29.06
CA VAL A 178 16.85 -21.23 27.91
C VAL A 178 17.51 -22.21 26.93
N MET A 179 17.16 -22.09 25.66
CA MET A 179 17.75 -22.88 24.58
C MET A 179 18.25 -22.00 23.45
N LYS A 180 19.50 -22.18 23.06
CA LYS A 180 20.00 -21.64 21.79
C LYS A 180 19.47 -22.47 20.63
N ILE A 181 18.84 -21.81 19.66
CA ILE A 181 18.21 -22.46 18.50
C ILE A 181 18.68 -21.83 17.19
N ASP A 182 18.44 -22.55 16.08
CA ASP A 182 18.44 -21.96 14.74
C ASP A 182 17.03 -21.44 14.43
N PHE A 183 16.88 -20.12 14.26
CA PHE A 183 15.60 -19.47 13.96
C PHE A 183 14.90 -20.08 12.73
N ARG A 184 15.66 -20.61 11.76
CA ARG A 184 15.12 -21.21 10.53
C ARG A 184 14.42 -22.55 10.77
N LYS A 185 14.69 -23.21 11.90
CA LYS A 185 14.02 -24.46 12.31
C LYS A 185 12.68 -24.22 13.02
N MET A 186 12.32 -22.96 13.32
CA MET A 186 11.07 -22.64 14.00
C MET A 186 9.85 -22.92 13.10
N PRO A 187 8.74 -23.43 13.67
CA PRO A 187 7.48 -23.56 12.94
C PRO A 187 6.99 -22.20 12.38
N GLU A 188 6.44 -22.21 11.16
CA GLU A 188 6.00 -20.98 10.47
C GLU A 188 4.77 -20.31 11.13
N ASP A 189 4.00 -21.05 11.93
CA ASP A 189 2.80 -20.56 12.61
C ASP A 189 3.07 -19.84 13.93
N VAL A 190 4.27 -20.03 14.50
CA VAL A 190 4.68 -19.41 15.78
C VAL A 190 5.58 -18.18 15.60
N ILE A 191 6.08 -17.94 14.39
CA ILE A 191 6.91 -16.78 14.06
C ILE A 191 6.10 -15.72 13.30
N PRO A 192 6.52 -14.44 13.33
CA PRO A 192 5.84 -13.40 12.56
C PRO A 192 5.86 -13.72 11.06
N ARG A 193 4.78 -13.35 10.37
CA ARG A 193 4.71 -13.47 8.91
C ARG A 193 5.84 -12.67 8.26
N LYS A 194 6.34 -13.15 7.12
CA LYS A 194 7.35 -12.42 6.33
C LYS A 194 6.85 -11.01 6.01
N GLY A 195 7.68 -10.01 6.27
CA GLY A 195 7.34 -8.59 6.05
C GLY A 195 6.38 -7.97 7.07
N ALA A 196 6.00 -8.68 8.15
CA ALA A 196 5.21 -8.10 9.22
C ALA A 196 5.99 -6.96 9.92
N LEU A 197 5.37 -5.79 10.01
CA LEU A 197 5.90 -4.61 10.71
C LEU A 197 5.28 -4.53 12.11
N LEU A 198 5.86 -3.71 12.99
CA LEU A 198 5.30 -3.49 14.34
C LEU A 198 3.86 -2.96 14.28
N TRP A 199 3.61 -1.98 13.42
CA TRP A 199 2.31 -1.32 13.30
C TRP A 199 1.81 -1.32 11.86
N PRO A 200 0.50 -1.45 11.63
CA PRO A 200 -0.08 -1.30 10.29
C PRO A 200 0.18 0.07 9.65
N SER A 201 0.34 1.12 10.46
CA SER A 201 0.64 2.49 10.00
C SER A 201 2.04 2.61 9.37
N LEU A 202 2.97 1.72 9.74
CA LEU A 202 4.31 1.66 9.17
C LEU A 202 4.35 1.00 7.80
N ARG A 203 3.22 0.49 7.30
CA ARG A 203 3.17 -0.09 5.96
C ARG A 203 3.58 0.95 4.92
N PRO A 204 4.49 0.61 3.98
CA PRO A 204 4.92 1.56 2.96
C PRO A 204 3.74 2.07 2.14
N LEU A 205 3.88 3.30 1.65
CA LEU A 205 2.89 3.91 0.78
C LEU A 205 2.79 3.12 -0.54
N LEU A 206 3.95 2.82 -1.12
CA LEU A 206 4.10 1.98 -2.31
C LEU A 206 5.33 1.09 -2.13
N SER A 207 5.24 -0.18 -2.49
CA SER A 207 6.38 -1.09 -2.64
C SER A 207 6.37 -1.67 -4.04
N VAL A 208 7.54 -1.70 -4.68
CA VAL A 208 7.75 -2.25 -6.01
C VAL A 208 8.86 -3.28 -5.93
N ARG A 209 8.54 -4.54 -6.20
CA ARG A 209 9.45 -5.67 -6.17
C ARG A 209 9.57 -6.29 -7.56
N MET A 210 10.76 -6.21 -8.13
CA MET A 210 11.13 -6.72 -9.45
C MET A 210 11.61 -8.17 -9.33
N VAL A 211 10.88 -9.10 -9.93
CA VAL A 211 11.17 -10.55 -9.90
C VAL A 211 11.60 -10.99 -11.29
N GLY A 212 12.65 -11.81 -11.35
CA GLY A 212 13.30 -12.21 -12.59
C GLY A 212 14.49 -13.13 -12.36
N GLN A 213 14.93 -13.83 -13.40
CA GLN A 213 16.08 -14.74 -13.32
C GLN A 213 17.37 -13.95 -13.04
N GLY A 214 18.18 -14.43 -12.08
CA GLY A 214 19.46 -13.82 -11.72
C GLY A 214 19.35 -12.55 -10.86
N LEU A 215 18.16 -12.19 -10.37
CA LEU A 215 17.98 -11.06 -9.46
C LEU A 215 18.19 -11.50 -8.00
N GLU A 216 19.45 -11.76 -7.66
CA GLU A 216 19.87 -12.19 -6.32
C GLU A 216 20.73 -11.11 -5.63
N ALA A 217 20.92 -11.25 -4.32
CA ALA A 217 21.81 -10.36 -3.58
C ALA A 217 23.21 -10.32 -4.20
N GLY A 218 23.75 -9.12 -4.36
CA GLY A 218 25.03 -8.87 -5.03
C GLY A 218 25.01 -8.94 -6.56
N HIS A 219 23.91 -9.36 -7.19
CA HIS A 219 23.82 -9.58 -8.63
C HIS A 219 22.70 -8.78 -9.31
N VAL A 220 22.13 -7.77 -8.64
CA VAL A 220 21.09 -6.92 -9.22
C VAL A 220 21.70 -5.89 -10.19
N PRO A 221 21.32 -5.90 -11.48
CA PRO A 221 21.84 -4.91 -12.44
C PRO A 221 21.33 -3.50 -12.13
N ALA A 222 22.18 -2.49 -12.35
CA ALA A 222 21.83 -1.08 -12.15
C ALA A 222 20.58 -0.64 -12.93
N SER A 223 20.34 -1.23 -14.11
CA SER A 223 19.15 -0.97 -14.93
C SER A 223 17.84 -1.41 -14.24
N VAL A 224 17.88 -2.47 -13.43
CA VAL A 224 16.71 -2.96 -12.67
C VAL A 224 16.44 -2.04 -11.48
N ILE A 225 17.50 -1.62 -10.78
CA ILE A 225 17.42 -0.65 -9.68
C ILE A 225 16.80 0.65 -10.16
N ARG A 226 17.38 1.23 -11.23
CA ARG A 226 16.88 2.45 -11.86
C ARG A 226 15.42 2.31 -12.28
N ARG A 227 15.06 1.19 -12.93
CA ARG A 227 13.67 0.96 -13.37
C ARG A 227 12.69 0.95 -12.21
N ALA A 228 13.02 0.29 -11.10
CA ALA A 228 12.12 0.24 -9.94
C ALA A 228 11.92 1.62 -9.29
N VAL A 229 12.99 2.39 -9.15
CA VAL A 229 12.94 3.74 -8.55
C VAL A 229 12.27 4.73 -9.50
N ASP A 230 12.74 4.86 -10.74
CA ASP A 230 12.21 5.80 -11.72
C ASP A 230 10.77 5.45 -12.11
N GLY A 231 10.46 4.16 -12.23
CA GLY A 231 9.13 3.67 -12.57
C GLY A 231 8.11 4.00 -11.48
N ALA A 232 8.46 3.77 -10.22
CA ALA A 232 7.63 4.14 -9.07
C ALA A 232 7.43 5.66 -8.97
N THR A 233 8.53 6.42 -9.05
CA THR A 233 8.53 7.89 -8.97
C THR A 233 7.68 8.49 -10.09
N SER A 234 7.86 8.02 -11.33
CA SER A 234 7.10 8.51 -12.49
C SER A 234 5.61 8.17 -12.37
N ALA A 235 5.27 6.96 -11.93
CA ALA A 235 3.87 6.57 -11.72
C ALA A 235 3.19 7.44 -10.65
N LEU A 236 3.87 7.65 -9.53
CA LEU A 236 3.37 8.51 -8.45
C LEU A 236 3.21 9.96 -8.92
N LYS A 237 4.15 10.48 -9.71
CA LYS A 237 4.06 11.83 -10.28
C LYS A 237 2.81 11.98 -11.16
N THR A 238 2.61 11.07 -12.11
CA THR A 238 1.42 11.07 -12.98
C THR A 238 0.12 11.01 -12.19
N LEU A 239 0.05 10.18 -11.15
CA LEU A 239 -1.13 10.07 -10.28
C LEU A 239 -1.34 11.34 -9.44
N ALA A 240 -0.26 11.94 -8.93
CA ALA A 240 -0.32 13.13 -8.08
C ALA A 240 -0.78 14.36 -8.88
N GLU A 241 -0.22 14.58 -10.08
CA GLU A 241 -0.63 15.67 -10.97
C GLU A 241 -2.13 15.61 -11.26
N TRP A 242 -2.66 14.41 -11.58
CA TRP A 242 -4.10 14.21 -11.76
C TRP A 242 -4.90 14.45 -10.48
N ALA A 243 -4.51 13.85 -9.35
CA ALA A 243 -5.28 13.91 -8.11
C ALA A 243 -5.42 15.33 -7.54
N LEU A 244 -4.41 16.18 -7.84
CA LEU A 244 -4.29 17.56 -7.40
C LEU A 244 -4.70 18.56 -8.50
N HIS A 245 -5.16 18.09 -9.66
CA HIS A 245 -5.54 18.90 -10.82
C HIS A 245 -4.44 19.89 -11.26
N VAL A 246 -3.18 19.44 -11.19
CA VAL A 246 -2.03 20.22 -11.64
C VAL A 246 -1.84 19.99 -13.12
N THR A 247 -1.95 21.06 -13.91
CA THR A 247 -1.54 21.03 -15.31
C THR A 247 -0.01 20.86 -15.37
N PRO A 248 0.51 20.00 -16.26
CA PRO A 248 1.95 19.91 -16.48
C PRO A 248 2.46 21.27 -16.93
N SER A 249 3.12 22.01 -16.03
CA SER A 249 3.76 23.26 -16.40
C SER A 249 5.11 22.97 -17.03
N GLU A 250 5.48 23.75 -18.04
CA GLU A 250 6.84 23.76 -18.58
C GLU A 250 7.77 24.39 -17.54
N GLY A 251 8.25 23.59 -16.60
CA GLY A 251 9.11 24.09 -15.54
C GLY A 251 9.45 23.07 -14.47
N ARG A 252 10.27 23.52 -13.52
CA ARG A 252 10.56 22.74 -12.31
C ARG A 252 9.25 22.54 -11.54
N PRO A 253 8.84 21.29 -11.25
CA PRO A 253 7.66 21.03 -10.43
C PRO A 253 7.78 21.74 -9.09
N SER A 254 6.66 22.26 -8.60
CA SER A 254 6.61 22.89 -7.28
C SER A 254 7.09 21.93 -6.18
N ASP A 255 7.77 22.47 -5.17
CA ASP A 255 8.30 21.63 -4.08
C ASP A 255 7.17 20.91 -3.30
N TRP A 256 5.95 21.47 -3.30
CA TRP A 256 4.79 20.83 -2.68
C TRP A 256 4.32 19.59 -3.44
N LEU A 257 4.34 19.60 -4.79
CA LEU A 257 3.98 18.44 -5.62
C LEU A 257 5.06 17.35 -5.52
N ARG A 258 6.34 17.74 -5.43
CA ARG A 258 7.47 16.80 -5.25
C ARG A 258 7.28 15.88 -4.06
N ARG A 259 6.67 16.36 -2.96
CA ARG A 259 6.40 15.54 -1.77
C ARG A 259 5.62 14.25 -2.08
N TYR A 260 4.82 14.22 -3.15
CA TYR A 260 3.97 13.07 -3.50
C TYR A 260 4.67 11.98 -4.29
N TYR A 261 5.80 12.29 -4.93
CA TYR A 261 6.49 11.34 -5.81
C TYR A 261 7.97 11.19 -5.50
N ASP A 262 8.61 12.19 -4.90
CA ASP A 262 9.99 12.16 -4.38
C ASP A 262 9.98 11.65 -2.93
N LEU A 263 9.44 10.45 -2.75
CA LEU A 263 9.21 9.85 -1.43
C LEU A 263 10.51 9.26 -0.85
N PRO A 264 10.72 9.34 0.47
CA PRO A 264 11.87 8.70 1.09
C PRO A 264 11.78 7.17 0.96
N ALA A 265 12.91 6.55 0.59
CA ALA A 265 13.04 5.10 0.58
C ALA A 265 12.95 4.58 2.02
N GLN A 266 11.98 3.70 2.26
CA GLN A 266 11.75 3.07 3.56
C GLN A 266 12.51 1.74 3.68
N ARG A 267 12.57 0.96 2.61
CA ARG A 267 13.22 -0.35 2.61
C ARG A 267 13.77 -0.69 1.24
N ILE A 268 14.95 -1.32 1.24
CA ILE A 268 15.55 -1.95 0.06
C ILE A 268 15.84 -3.40 0.42
N ALA A 269 15.42 -4.35 -0.41
CA ALA A 269 15.68 -5.77 -0.19
C ALA A 269 16.25 -6.45 -1.44
N PHE A 270 17.11 -7.45 -1.21
CA PHE A 270 17.88 -8.16 -2.21
C PHE A 270 17.63 -9.67 -2.13
N ALA A 271 16.54 -10.13 -2.73
CA ALA A 271 16.18 -11.53 -2.97
C ALA A 271 15.01 -11.50 -3.96
N SER A 272 15.29 -11.11 -5.21
CA SER A 272 14.55 -10.11 -6.02
C SER A 272 14.76 -8.67 -5.53
N PHE A 273 14.71 -7.69 -6.43
CA PHE A 273 14.98 -6.30 -6.04
C PHE A 273 13.68 -5.60 -5.61
N GLU A 274 13.57 -5.24 -4.34
CA GLU A 274 12.43 -4.47 -3.82
C GLU A 274 12.86 -3.10 -3.34
N VAL A 275 12.07 -2.07 -3.69
CA VAL A 275 12.11 -0.74 -3.08
C VAL A 275 10.74 -0.41 -2.54
N ALA A 276 10.69 -0.03 -1.27
CA ALA A 276 9.50 0.47 -0.61
C ALA A 276 9.67 1.94 -0.25
N PHE A 277 8.62 2.73 -0.46
CA PHE A 277 8.58 4.16 -0.21
C PHE A 277 7.68 4.45 0.98
N ALA A 278 8.14 5.31 1.90
CA ALA A 278 7.30 5.75 3.02
C ALA A 278 6.22 6.72 2.53
N ALA A 279 5.25 6.99 3.39
CA ALA A 279 4.33 8.11 3.17
C ALA A 279 5.11 9.44 3.17
N PRO A 280 4.61 10.48 2.47
CA PRO A 280 5.19 11.81 2.56
C PRO A 280 5.22 12.28 4.01
N ALA A 281 6.27 13.01 4.37
CA ALA A 281 6.31 13.69 5.66
C ALA A 281 5.08 14.63 5.78
N PRO A 282 4.49 14.75 6.97
CA PRO A 282 3.38 15.67 7.15
C PRO A 282 3.80 17.08 6.72
N PRO A 283 2.92 17.82 6.03
CA PRO A 283 3.24 19.16 5.59
C PRO A 283 3.54 20.06 6.80
N PRO A 284 4.41 21.07 6.66
CA PRO A 284 4.56 22.11 7.67
C PRO A 284 3.19 22.70 8.03
N GLN A 285 2.98 23.00 9.32
CA GLN A 285 1.71 23.55 9.79
C GLN A 285 1.33 24.80 8.97
N GLY A 286 0.12 24.79 8.40
CA GLY A 286 -0.41 25.92 7.61
C GLY A 286 -0.13 25.90 6.10
N THR A 287 0.56 24.89 5.55
CA THR A 287 0.81 24.78 4.09
C THR A 287 -0.09 23.77 3.37
N LEU A 288 -1.24 23.43 3.94
CA LEU A 288 -2.15 22.45 3.33
C LEU A 288 -2.83 23.05 2.11
N PHE A 289 -2.60 22.46 0.94
CA PHE A 289 -3.32 22.85 -0.27
C PHE A 289 -4.75 22.27 -0.23
N PRO A 290 -5.77 22.97 -0.76
CA PRO A 290 -7.12 22.40 -0.85
C PRO A 290 -7.10 21.05 -1.60
N GLY A 291 -7.64 20.00 -0.97
CA GLY A 291 -7.68 18.65 -1.54
C GLY A 291 -6.46 17.78 -1.27
N GLU A 292 -5.42 18.31 -0.62
CA GLU A 292 -4.19 17.59 -0.28
C GLU A 292 -4.45 16.35 0.60
N GLU A 293 -5.39 16.46 1.55
CA GLU A 293 -5.79 15.38 2.46
C GLU A 293 -6.36 14.16 1.73
N GLN A 294 -7.03 14.38 0.59
CA GLN A 294 -7.68 13.33 -0.19
C GLN A 294 -6.81 12.85 -1.36
N ALA A 295 -5.69 13.51 -1.65
CA ALA A 295 -4.87 13.22 -2.82
C ALA A 295 -4.38 11.77 -2.83
N LEU A 296 -3.84 11.27 -1.70
CA LEU A 296 -3.37 9.89 -1.60
C LEU A 296 -4.50 8.86 -1.76
N ASP A 297 -5.69 9.16 -1.24
CA ASP A 297 -6.84 8.27 -1.39
C ASP A 297 -7.34 8.22 -2.84
N LYS A 298 -7.37 9.38 -3.53
CA LYS A 298 -7.67 9.46 -4.97
C LYS A 298 -6.64 8.68 -5.80
N MET A 299 -5.35 8.93 -5.56
CA MET A 299 -4.25 8.21 -6.22
C MET A 299 -4.39 6.70 -6.01
N GLY A 300 -4.68 6.28 -4.76
CA GLY A 300 -4.90 4.90 -4.38
C GLY A 300 -6.07 4.25 -5.11
N GLY A 301 -7.22 4.94 -5.18
CA GLY A 301 -8.40 4.45 -5.90
C GLY A 301 -8.12 4.21 -7.39
N VAL A 302 -7.43 5.14 -8.05
CA VAL A 302 -7.08 5.02 -9.47
C VAL A 302 -6.11 3.86 -9.72
N ILE A 303 -5.02 3.77 -8.96
CA ILE A 303 -4.04 2.71 -9.18
C ILE A 303 -4.58 1.33 -8.82
N GLN A 304 -5.44 1.21 -7.80
CA GLN A 304 -6.12 -0.03 -7.46
C GLN A 304 -7.05 -0.52 -8.56
N ALA A 305 -7.84 0.38 -9.15
CA ALA A 305 -8.69 0.06 -10.28
C ALA A 305 -7.86 -0.39 -11.50
N ALA A 306 -6.78 0.34 -11.80
CA ALA A 306 -5.86 0.03 -12.90
C ALA A 306 -5.21 -1.36 -12.76
N ILE A 307 -4.67 -1.66 -11.57
CA ILE A 307 -4.05 -2.96 -11.26
C ILE A 307 -5.10 -4.08 -11.36
N SER A 308 -6.28 -3.87 -10.80
CA SER A 308 -7.37 -4.86 -10.85
C SER A 308 -7.79 -5.18 -12.28
N TRP A 309 -7.88 -4.16 -13.15
CA TRP A 309 -8.15 -4.32 -14.58
C TRP A 309 -7.02 -5.04 -15.33
N ALA A 310 -5.77 -4.74 -15.01
CA ALA A 310 -4.64 -5.37 -15.69
C ALA A 310 -4.46 -6.84 -15.32
N GLU A 311 -4.88 -7.23 -14.12
CA GLU A 311 -4.89 -8.63 -13.66
C GLU A 311 -6.15 -9.41 -14.06
N SER A 312 -7.27 -8.72 -14.31
CA SER A 312 -8.50 -9.38 -14.76
C SER A 312 -8.22 -10.06 -16.10
N HIS A 313 -8.70 -11.29 -16.31
CA HIS A 313 -8.56 -11.93 -17.63
C HIS A 313 -9.68 -11.50 -18.58
N ILE A 314 -10.75 -10.94 -18.02
CA ILE A 314 -11.94 -10.46 -18.72
C ILE A 314 -11.68 -9.03 -19.20
N GLU A 315 -12.15 -8.68 -20.40
CA GLU A 315 -12.22 -7.29 -20.84
C GLU A 315 -13.27 -6.54 -20.00
N SER A 316 -12.89 -6.18 -18.77
CA SER A 316 -13.68 -5.27 -17.95
C SER A 316 -13.48 -3.85 -18.47
N GLU A 317 -14.55 -3.06 -18.47
CA GLU A 317 -14.47 -1.62 -18.77
C GLU A 317 -13.50 -0.94 -17.80
N LEU A 318 -12.63 -0.09 -18.34
CA LEU A 318 -11.81 0.80 -17.54
C LEU A 318 -12.72 1.90 -16.91
N PRO A 319 -12.24 2.63 -15.88
CA PRO A 319 -12.94 3.79 -15.34
C PRO A 319 -13.25 4.89 -16.39
N SER A 320 -13.70 6.08 -15.97
CA SER A 320 -13.90 7.20 -16.90
C SER A 320 -12.69 7.43 -17.82
N GLU A 321 -12.92 7.95 -19.03
CA GLU A 321 -11.89 8.06 -20.09
C GLU A 321 -10.62 8.79 -19.61
N GLU A 322 -10.79 9.92 -18.89
CA GLU A 322 -9.68 10.70 -18.34
C GLU A 322 -8.89 9.90 -17.27
N THR A 323 -9.60 9.32 -16.30
CA THR A 323 -9.01 8.51 -15.23
C THR A 323 -8.27 7.30 -15.81
N SER A 324 -8.81 6.72 -16.88
CA SER A 324 -8.26 5.57 -17.56
C SER A 324 -6.91 5.86 -18.20
N ARG A 325 -6.75 7.04 -18.83
CA ARG A 325 -5.46 7.41 -19.43
C ARG A 325 -4.37 7.55 -18.35
N VAL A 326 -4.66 8.27 -17.28
CA VAL A 326 -3.73 8.49 -16.15
C VAL A 326 -3.38 7.15 -15.49
N ALA A 327 -4.39 6.31 -15.22
CA ALA A 327 -4.23 4.97 -14.68
C ALA A 327 -3.29 4.11 -15.52
N LEU A 328 -3.53 4.05 -16.84
CA LEU A 328 -2.76 3.23 -17.76
C LEU A 328 -1.33 3.76 -17.93
N GLU A 329 -1.14 5.08 -17.96
CA GLU A 329 0.19 5.68 -18.04
C GLU A 329 1.01 5.36 -16.79
N ALA A 330 0.45 5.57 -15.58
CA ALA A 330 1.11 5.21 -14.33
C ALA A 330 1.44 3.70 -14.29
N LEU A 331 0.47 2.85 -14.66
CA LEU A 331 0.66 1.40 -14.67
C LEU A 331 1.69 0.93 -15.71
N SER A 332 1.85 1.65 -16.83
CA SER A 332 2.88 1.36 -17.83
C SER A 332 4.31 1.50 -17.29
N ARG A 333 4.49 2.31 -16.23
CA ARG A 333 5.77 2.50 -15.54
C ARG A 333 6.02 1.43 -14.48
N LEU A 334 4.95 0.86 -13.93
CA LEU A 334 4.99 -0.19 -12.90
C LEU A 334 4.94 -1.62 -13.45
N THR A 335 4.70 -1.79 -14.75
CA THR A 335 4.66 -3.10 -15.40
C THR A 335 6.05 -3.61 -15.79
N PRO A 336 6.27 -4.94 -15.86
CA PRO A 336 7.54 -5.49 -16.31
C PRO A 336 7.85 -5.07 -17.75
N PRO A 337 9.14 -4.96 -18.12
CA PRO A 337 9.51 -4.73 -19.51
C PRO A 337 9.14 -5.93 -20.38
N LYS A 338 8.88 -5.68 -21.67
CA LYS A 338 8.58 -6.76 -22.64
C LYS A 338 9.74 -7.76 -22.79
N HIS A 339 10.97 -7.29 -22.62
CA HIS A 339 12.19 -8.07 -22.72
C HIS A 339 13.10 -7.80 -21.52
N GLY A 340 14.05 -8.71 -21.28
CA GLY A 340 15.04 -8.59 -20.20
C GLY A 340 14.82 -9.57 -19.05
N LEU A 341 15.51 -9.33 -17.95
CA LEU A 341 15.58 -10.24 -16.80
C LEU A 341 14.30 -10.23 -15.96
N VAL A 342 13.64 -9.08 -15.84
CA VAL A 342 12.41 -8.92 -15.06
C VAL A 342 11.25 -9.59 -15.79
N THR A 343 10.61 -10.54 -15.14
CA THR A 343 9.45 -11.30 -15.64
C THR A 343 8.16 -10.86 -14.97
N GLU A 344 8.24 -10.46 -13.71
CA GLU A 344 7.10 -10.03 -12.89
C GLU A 344 7.46 -8.79 -12.07
N VAL A 345 6.45 -7.96 -11.79
CA VAL A 345 6.54 -6.86 -10.83
C VAL A 345 5.45 -7.06 -9.78
N HIS A 346 5.88 -7.17 -8.53
CA HIS A 346 5.01 -7.30 -7.37
C HIS A 346 4.82 -5.92 -6.76
N ILE A 347 3.59 -5.43 -6.72
CA ILE A 347 3.24 -4.10 -6.22
C ILE A 347 2.47 -4.24 -4.91
N GLY A 348 2.96 -3.58 -3.87
CA GLY A 348 2.31 -3.55 -2.56
C GLY A 348 2.24 -2.14 -1.98
N GLY A 349 1.83 -2.05 -0.72
CA GLY A 349 1.72 -0.80 0.02
C GLY A 349 0.29 -0.27 0.10
N ARG A 350 0.12 0.82 0.85
CA ARG A 350 -1.18 1.42 1.17
C ARG A 350 -1.94 1.88 -0.07
N LEU A 351 -1.26 2.40 -1.09
CA LEU A 351 -1.89 2.85 -2.33
C LEU A 351 -2.56 1.71 -3.10
N VAL A 352 -2.11 0.48 -2.95
CA VAL A 352 -2.63 -0.71 -3.64
C VAL A 352 -3.76 -1.40 -2.83
N GLY A 353 -4.16 -0.80 -1.71
CA GLY A 353 -5.30 -1.23 -0.90
C GLY A 353 -4.90 -2.01 0.36
N ALA A 354 -5.88 -2.41 1.16
CA ALA A 354 -5.68 -3.03 2.47
C ALA A 354 -5.10 -4.46 2.42
N SER A 355 -5.03 -5.09 1.24
CA SER A 355 -4.49 -6.44 1.07
C SER A 355 -3.04 -6.50 1.56
N THR A 356 -2.74 -7.44 2.44
CA THR A 356 -1.35 -7.69 2.88
C THR A 356 -0.51 -8.38 1.81
N GLN A 357 -1.14 -9.06 0.86
CA GLN A 357 -0.45 -9.70 -0.25
C GLN A 357 -0.22 -8.70 -1.40
N PRO A 358 1.00 -8.66 -1.96
CA PRO A 358 1.30 -7.85 -3.12
C PRO A 358 0.52 -8.34 -4.35
N ARG A 359 0.18 -7.39 -5.22
CA ARG A 359 -0.45 -7.61 -6.53
C ARG A 359 0.63 -7.92 -7.56
N VAL A 360 0.37 -8.83 -8.48
CA VAL A 360 1.41 -9.38 -9.38
C VAL A 360 1.11 -9.00 -10.81
N LEU A 361 1.98 -8.18 -11.40
CA LEU A 361 1.91 -7.80 -12.80
C LEU A 361 2.94 -8.57 -13.62
N THR A 362 2.47 -9.24 -14.67
CA THR A 362 3.30 -10.03 -15.59
C THR A 362 3.48 -9.30 -16.92
N ARG A 363 4.22 -9.90 -17.86
CA ARG A 363 4.36 -9.37 -19.23
C ARG A 363 3.02 -9.29 -19.98
N SER A 364 2.07 -10.19 -19.70
CA SER A 364 0.74 -10.10 -20.32
C SER A 364 -0.03 -8.87 -19.87
N ALA A 365 0.07 -8.49 -18.58
CA ALA A 365 -0.46 -7.22 -18.07
C ALA A 365 0.19 -6.03 -18.79
N SER A 366 1.49 -6.10 -19.05
CA SER A 366 2.23 -5.06 -19.77
C SER A 366 1.73 -4.90 -21.21
N ASP A 367 1.55 -6.00 -21.94
CA ASP A 367 1.02 -5.97 -23.30
C ASP A 367 -0.41 -5.44 -23.35
N ARG A 368 -1.24 -5.78 -22.36
CA ARG A 368 -2.60 -5.28 -22.24
C ARG A 368 -2.62 -3.76 -21.99
N VAL A 369 -1.84 -3.27 -21.04
CA VAL A 369 -1.69 -1.83 -20.77
C VAL A 369 -1.26 -1.08 -22.03
N GLN A 370 -0.22 -1.59 -22.71
CA GLN A 370 0.30 -0.96 -23.93
C GLN A 370 -0.71 -0.97 -25.08
N ARG A 371 -1.50 -2.04 -25.23
CA ARG A 371 -2.58 -2.09 -26.23
C ARG A 371 -3.68 -1.08 -25.94
N ALA A 372 -4.07 -0.95 -24.67
CA ALA A 372 -5.07 0.03 -24.25
C ALA A 372 -4.58 1.47 -24.49
N LEU A 373 -3.34 1.79 -24.10
CA LEU A 373 -2.74 3.10 -24.40
C LEU A 373 -2.68 3.39 -25.90
N ARG A 374 -2.28 2.41 -26.71
CA ARG A 374 -2.29 2.55 -28.18
C ARG A 374 -3.69 2.78 -28.73
N LYS A 375 -4.72 2.13 -28.18
CA LYS A 375 -6.11 2.32 -28.60
C LYS A 375 -6.59 3.74 -28.26
N MET A 376 -6.26 4.24 -27.07
CA MET A 376 -6.57 5.62 -26.67
C MET A 376 -5.81 6.65 -27.51
N ASN A 377 -4.59 6.33 -27.94
CA ASN A 377 -3.80 7.19 -28.82
C ASN A 377 -4.11 6.99 -30.31
N ALA A 378 -4.83 5.94 -30.70
CA ALA A 378 -5.17 5.68 -32.11
C ALA A 378 -6.13 6.74 -32.66
N ASP A 379 -6.87 7.40 -31.76
CA ASP A 379 -7.70 8.56 -32.09
C ASP A 379 -6.86 9.82 -32.31
N VAL A 380 -5.53 9.76 -32.17
CA VAL A 380 -4.63 10.89 -32.30
C VAL A 380 -3.77 10.71 -33.56
N ARG A 381 -4.04 11.52 -34.58
CA ARG A 381 -3.29 11.51 -35.84
C ARG A 381 -2.30 12.69 -35.85
N PRO A 382 -1.00 12.46 -36.08
CA PRO A 382 -0.09 13.59 -36.32
C PRO A 382 -0.51 14.29 -37.62
N VAL A 383 -0.70 15.61 -37.54
CA VAL A 383 -1.09 16.44 -38.68
C VAL A 383 -0.12 17.60 -38.87
N LYS A 384 0.11 17.91 -40.14
CA LYS A 384 0.78 19.12 -40.59
C LYS A 384 -0.23 19.89 -41.42
N LEU A 385 -0.63 21.06 -40.94
CA LEU A 385 -1.62 21.90 -41.60
C LEU A 385 -0.99 23.26 -41.90
N THR A 386 -1.33 23.85 -43.03
CA THR A 386 -0.85 25.18 -43.42
C THR A 386 -2.07 26.06 -43.70
N GLY A 387 -2.08 27.25 -43.11
CA GLY A 387 -3.17 28.21 -43.26
C GLY A 387 -2.87 29.54 -42.56
N LYS A 388 -3.84 30.43 -42.53
CA LYS A 388 -3.77 31.72 -41.82
C LYS A 388 -4.52 31.64 -40.51
N ILE A 389 -3.98 32.23 -39.45
CA ILE A 389 -4.64 32.30 -38.15
C ILE A 389 -5.55 33.54 -38.18
N ARG A 390 -6.87 33.34 -38.18
CA ARG A 390 -7.86 34.43 -38.32
C ARG A 390 -8.63 34.72 -37.03
N GLU A 391 -8.60 33.81 -36.08
CA GLU A 391 -9.24 33.96 -34.79
C GLU A 391 -8.37 33.32 -33.72
N ILE A 392 -8.21 34.02 -32.60
CA ILE A 392 -7.47 33.57 -31.43
C ILE A 392 -8.27 33.92 -30.18
N ASP A 393 -8.63 32.90 -29.40
CA ASP A 393 -9.22 33.04 -28.07
C ASP A 393 -8.09 32.97 -27.05
N LYS A 394 -7.70 34.14 -26.54
CA LYS A 394 -6.58 34.30 -25.61
C LYS A 394 -6.84 33.66 -24.25
N ASP A 395 -8.10 33.59 -23.83
CA ASP A 395 -8.47 33.06 -22.52
C ASP A 395 -8.48 31.53 -22.53
N LYS A 396 -8.86 30.92 -23.66
CA LYS A 396 -8.90 29.46 -23.82
C LYS A 396 -7.65 28.86 -24.48
N LEU A 397 -6.71 29.70 -24.91
CA LEU A 397 -5.53 29.30 -25.69
C LEU A 397 -5.92 28.45 -26.91
N THR A 398 -6.91 28.95 -27.67
CA THR A 398 -7.37 28.28 -28.89
C THR A 398 -7.29 29.21 -30.09
N LEU A 399 -7.07 28.63 -31.27
CA LEU A 399 -7.04 29.36 -32.53
C LEU A 399 -7.75 28.60 -33.64
N ILE A 400 -8.20 29.32 -34.67
CA ILE A 400 -8.80 28.74 -35.87
C ILE A 400 -7.87 28.99 -37.05
N LEU A 401 -7.41 27.90 -37.67
CA LEU A 401 -6.61 27.92 -38.89
C LEU A 401 -7.53 27.91 -40.10
N ARG A 402 -7.39 28.88 -41.00
CA ARG A 402 -8.17 29.01 -42.24
C ARG A 402 -7.31 28.88 -43.49
N ASP A 403 -7.88 28.38 -44.58
CA ASP A 403 -7.20 28.37 -45.88
C ASP A 403 -7.18 29.77 -46.53
N GLU A 404 -6.55 29.89 -47.71
CA GLU A 404 -6.48 31.14 -48.46
C GLU A 404 -7.87 31.67 -48.90
N GLN A 405 -8.87 30.80 -48.97
CA GLN A 405 -10.25 31.13 -49.33
C GLN A 405 -11.07 31.55 -48.11
N GLY A 406 -10.49 31.52 -46.91
CA GLY A 406 -11.15 31.86 -45.65
C GLY A 406 -12.01 30.74 -45.09
N LYS A 407 -11.87 29.50 -45.58
CA LYS A 407 -12.55 28.33 -45.02
C LYS A 407 -11.77 27.79 -43.83
N ASP A 408 -12.49 27.46 -42.75
CA ASP A 408 -11.91 26.82 -41.57
C ASP A 408 -11.30 25.45 -41.94
N ILE A 409 -10.01 25.30 -41.66
CA ILE A 409 -9.26 24.04 -41.81
C ILE A 409 -9.34 23.25 -40.50
N ALA A 410 -8.96 23.88 -39.38
CA ALA A 410 -8.84 23.21 -38.10
C ALA A 410 -9.02 24.16 -36.92
N TRP A 411 -9.67 23.65 -35.87
CA TRP A 411 -9.66 24.26 -34.55
C TRP A 411 -8.48 23.69 -33.77
N CYS A 412 -7.58 24.56 -33.33
CA CYS A 412 -6.37 24.18 -32.65
C CYS A 412 -6.37 24.66 -31.19
N ILE A 413 -5.88 23.83 -30.28
CA ILE A 413 -5.56 24.19 -28.89
C ILE A 413 -4.03 24.24 -28.80
N PHE A 414 -3.47 25.26 -28.16
CA PHE A 414 -2.02 25.39 -28.00
C PHE A 414 -1.63 25.63 -26.55
N PRO A 415 -0.46 25.14 -26.11
CA PRO A 415 0.05 25.45 -24.78
C PRO A 415 0.49 26.92 -24.69
N GLU A 416 0.53 27.44 -23.47
CA GLU A 416 0.93 28.84 -23.18
C GLU A 416 2.33 29.18 -23.70
N SER A 417 3.22 28.19 -23.84
CA SER A 417 4.55 28.36 -24.41
C SER A 417 4.55 28.79 -25.89
N LEU A 418 3.51 28.43 -26.65
CA LEU A 418 3.35 28.86 -28.04
C LEU A 418 2.55 30.17 -28.16
N TYR A 419 2.23 30.85 -27.04
CA TYR A 419 1.36 32.02 -27.05
C TYR A 419 1.92 33.16 -27.90
N ASP A 420 3.17 33.54 -27.68
CA ASP A 420 3.81 34.65 -28.40
C ASP A 420 3.93 34.35 -29.90
N GLU A 421 4.19 33.09 -30.26
CA GLU A 421 4.31 32.63 -31.65
C GLU A 421 2.95 32.61 -32.35
N ALA A 422 1.91 32.14 -31.67
CA ALA A 422 0.53 32.19 -32.15
C ALA A 422 0.06 33.64 -32.37
N LEU A 423 0.40 34.54 -31.44
CA LEU A 423 0.05 35.96 -31.53
C LEU A 423 0.79 36.64 -32.69
N ALA A 424 2.10 36.41 -32.81
CA ALA A 424 2.90 36.96 -33.89
C ALA A 424 2.43 36.46 -35.27
N ALA A 425 2.08 35.17 -35.36
CA ALA A 425 1.52 34.59 -36.58
C ALA A 425 0.14 35.19 -36.92
N PHE A 426 -0.72 35.41 -35.92
CA PHE A 426 -2.01 36.08 -36.08
C PHE A 426 -1.88 37.53 -36.57
N ASP A 427 -1.02 38.33 -35.95
CA ASP A 427 -0.82 39.75 -36.29
C ASP A 427 -0.21 39.93 -37.70
N SER A 428 0.62 38.97 -38.14
CA SER A 428 1.27 39.04 -39.45
C SER A 428 0.34 38.72 -40.63
N ASP A 429 -0.79 38.04 -40.39
CA ASP A 429 -1.69 37.48 -41.43
C ASP A 429 -0.96 36.65 -42.53
N GLU A 430 0.19 36.08 -42.19
CA GLU A 430 1.00 35.25 -43.07
C GLU A 430 0.56 33.77 -43.04
N LEU A 431 0.90 33.03 -44.10
CA LEU A 431 0.74 31.58 -44.14
C LEU A 431 1.62 30.94 -43.07
N THR A 432 0.97 30.23 -42.15
CA THR A 432 1.57 29.59 -40.99
C THR A 432 1.34 28.10 -41.08
N THR A 433 2.40 27.34 -40.84
CA THR A 433 2.34 25.89 -40.71
C THR A 433 2.28 25.53 -39.24
N VAL A 434 1.28 24.71 -38.89
CA VAL A 434 1.14 24.15 -37.55
C VAL A 434 1.39 22.66 -37.60
N LEU A 435 2.16 22.17 -36.62
CA LEU A 435 2.34 20.74 -36.37
C LEU A 435 1.62 20.39 -35.07
N GLY A 436 0.87 19.32 -35.10
CA GLY A 436 0.10 18.90 -33.95
C GLY A 436 -0.48 17.52 -34.07
N HIS A 437 -1.37 17.24 -33.13
CA HIS A 437 -2.02 15.97 -32.95
C HIS A 437 -3.53 16.17 -33.09
N GLU A 438 -4.10 15.70 -34.21
CA GLU A 438 -5.54 15.77 -34.46
C GLU A 438 -6.25 14.64 -33.72
N SER A 439 -7.14 15.01 -32.80
CA SER A 439 -8.07 14.09 -32.18
C SER A 439 -9.19 13.76 -33.17
N MET A 440 -9.16 12.59 -33.80
CA MET A 440 -10.14 12.09 -34.78
C MET A 440 -11.58 12.17 -34.27
N SER A 441 -11.80 12.01 -32.97
CA SER A 441 -13.12 12.08 -32.33
C SER A 441 -13.68 13.49 -32.17
N ARG A 442 -12.81 14.51 -32.11
CA ARG A 442 -13.19 15.91 -31.83
C ARG A 442 -12.91 16.86 -33.00
N GLY A 443 -12.07 16.47 -33.95
CA GLY A 443 -11.56 17.35 -35.01
C GLY A 443 -10.73 18.52 -34.47
N ILE A 444 -10.19 18.38 -33.26
CA ILE A 444 -9.36 19.40 -32.60
C ILE A 444 -7.90 19.00 -32.74
N VAL A 445 -7.05 19.96 -33.05
CA VAL A 445 -5.59 19.76 -33.18
C VAL A 445 -4.88 20.34 -31.96
N ASP A 446 -4.25 19.48 -31.16
CA ASP A 446 -3.35 19.91 -30.08
C ASP A 446 -1.99 20.29 -30.70
N LEU A 447 -1.66 21.59 -30.68
CA LEU A 447 -0.47 22.13 -31.31
C LEU A 447 0.79 21.80 -30.49
N VAL A 448 1.80 21.32 -31.22
CA VAL A 448 3.15 21.07 -30.70
C VAL A 448 4.10 22.17 -31.14
N SER A 449 3.91 22.72 -32.35
CA SER A 449 4.71 23.84 -32.85
C SER A 449 3.95 24.68 -33.86
N ILE A 450 4.27 25.97 -33.89
CA ILE A 450 3.77 26.95 -34.86
C ILE A 450 4.97 27.60 -35.53
N GLY A 451 4.98 27.69 -36.86
CA GLY A 451 6.07 28.36 -37.56
C GLY A 451 5.78 28.66 -39.01
N ARG A 452 6.64 29.47 -39.62
CA ARG A 452 6.59 29.75 -41.06
C ARG A 452 7.18 28.57 -41.83
N GLU A 453 6.64 28.29 -43.02
CA GLU A 453 7.06 27.13 -43.83
C GLU A 453 8.56 27.13 -44.16
N SER A 454 9.19 28.31 -44.23
CA SER A 454 10.64 28.47 -44.44
C SER A 454 11.51 28.08 -43.24
N LEU A 455 10.95 27.94 -42.03
CA LEU A 455 11.69 27.64 -40.81
C LEU A 455 11.56 26.17 -40.34
N ILE A 456 10.56 25.42 -40.83
CA ILE A 456 10.24 24.06 -40.33
C ILE A 456 10.96 22.95 -41.11
N ALA A 457 11.62 23.25 -42.23
CA ALA A 457 12.27 22.25 -43.10
C ALA A 457 13.46 21.49 -42.47
N GLY A 458 13.79 21.73 -41.20
CA GLY A 458 14.91 21.12 -40.48
C GLY A 458 14.56 19.98 -39.50
N TRP A 459 13.30 19.54 -39.45
CA TRP A 459 12.81 18.52 -38.51
C TRP A 459 12.39 17.21 -39.17
#